data_AF-A0A2G8MWR1-F1
#
_entry.id   AF-A0A2G8MWR1-F1
#
_cell.length_a   1.000
_cell.length_b   1.000
_cell.length_c   1.000
_cell.angle_alpha   90.00
_cell.angle_beta   90.00
_cell.angle_gamma   90.00
#
_symmetry.space_group_name_H-M   'P 1'
#
loop_
_entity.id
_entity.type
_entity.pdbx_description
1 polymer ?
#
loop_
_entity_poly.entity_id
_entity_poly.type
_entity_poly.pdbx_seq_one_letter_code
_entity_poly.pdbx_strand_id
1 'polypeptide(L)'
;MSAKKLLQPLAAQLHASFSASGRPYSHLHLHQLFHAAIGSVAPQVAIQDKLPIQVCRDNETRQYNLYAAVERAKTCLGLTDLQAVGVAEEVIEVLRTAGIGVNQVRLLLDPSFSSKTRKKAFKALCKNLDLNELGDRFVPKTATLAIAAGIAPPPKMSWKDRFALAANSPMRGPSELISMVNRDECYLWVFPPTDHHATAPATHDRFFGEKTHPSAEMGMGFSIIDSGWTRPKYPLSRQSQETFIQYSLSAPMWSWRAQSDTWRLGNILRSRILDGAPWHNEPLSDVLPSGLKSLPRIYGCETCRTLFIENHSDYPDVPTQCQCGEASSTGDQNESSALNS
;
A
#
# COMPACT_ATOMS: atom_id res chain seq x y z
N MET A 1 5.07 -10.21 6.96
CA MET A 1 6.11 -10.27 8.02
C MET A 1 5.53 -9.82 9.36
N SER A 2 6.02 -10.33 10.49
CA SER A 2 5.57 -9.88 11.83
C SER A 2 6.32 -8.62 12.24
N ALA A 3 5.60 -7.63 12.79
CA ALA A 3 6.17 -6.38 13.33
C ALA A 3 7.33 -6.63 14.30
N LYS A 4 7.28 -7.74 15.06
CA LYS A 4 8.34 -8.14 16.00
C LYS A 4 9.68 -8.36 15.28
N LYS A 5 9.69 -9.04 14.13
CA LYS A 5 10.92 -9.32 13.36
C LYS A 5 11.56 -8.03 12.82
N LEU A 6 10.75 -7.01 12.54
CA LEU A 6 11.22 -5.73 12.01
C LEU A 6 11.74 -4.80 13.11
N LEU A 7 11.04 -4.74 14.26
CA LEU A 7 11.36 -3.78 15.32
C LEU A 7 12.42 -4.28 16.31
N GLN A 8 12.57 -5.61 16.48
CA GLN A 8 13.50 -6.17 17.47
C GLN A 8 14.98 -5.82 17.20
N PRO A 9 15.49 -5.86 15.96
CA PRO A 9 16.86 -5.41 15.67
C PRO A 9 17.08 -3.93 16.00
N LEU A 10 16.09 -3.08 15.71
CA LEU A 10 16.16 -1.64 16.02
C LEU A 10 16.13 -1.38 17.53
N ALA A 11 15.36 -2.16 18.29
CA ALA A 11 15.35 -2.08 19.74
C ALA A 11 16.72 -2.43 20.31
N ALA A 12 17.39 -3.46 19.79
CA ALA A 12 18.74 -3.84 20.22
C ALA A 12 19.77 -2.75 19.89
N GLN A 13 19.69 -2.15 18.70
CA GLN A 13 20.55 -1.04 18.30
C GLN A 13 20.38 0.18 19.22
N LEU A 14 19.15 0.61 19.46
CA LEU A 14 18.87 1.73 20.38
C LEU A 14 19.27 1.41 21.81
N HIS A 15 19.05 0.19 22.28
CA HIS A 15 19.47 -0.23 23.62
C HIS A 15 20.98 -0.08 23.80
N ALA A 16 21.79 -0.53 22.84
CA ALA A 16 23.24 -0.39 22.88
C ALA A 16 23.67 1.08 22.86
N SER A 17 23.08 1.89 21.97
CA SER A 17 23.39 3.32 21.86
C SER A 17 23.04 4.11 23.13
N PHE A 18 21.84 3.90 23.67
CA PHE A 18 21.42 4.54 24.91
C PHE A 18 22.24 4.08 26.11
N SER A 19 22.57 2.79 26.21
CA SER A 19 23.41 2.26 27.28
C SER A 19 24.82 2.86 27.27
N ALA A 20 25.42 3.04 26.08
CA ALA A 20 26.70 3.71 25.93
C ALA A 20 26.67 5.19 26.39
N SER A 21 25.48 5.81 26.34
CA SER A 21 25.24 7.17 26.82
C SER A 21 24.76 7.23 28.28
N GLY A 22 24.87 6.14 29.05
CA GLY A 22 24.42 6.07 30.44
C GLY A 22 22.89 5.99 30.64
N ARG A 23 22.13 5.66 29.59
CA ARG A 23 20.66 5.60 29.56
C ARG A 23 20.17 4.15 29.26
N PRO A 24 20.37 3.14 30.12
CA PRO A 24 20.12 1.74 29.75
C PRO A 24 18.62 1.37 29.73
N TYR A 25 17.87 1.86 28.74
CA TYR A 25 16.43 1.59 28.62
C TYR A 25 16.16 0.15 28.19
N SER A 26 15.18 -0.50 28.81
CA SER A 26 14.80 -1.87 28.46
C SER A 26 14.25 -1.99 27.04
N HIS A 27 14.41 -3.16 26.42
CA HIS A 27 13.82 -3.44 25.11
C HIS A 27 12.29 -3.26 25.10
N LEU A 28 11.63 -3.59 26.22
CA LEU A 28 10.18 -3.41 26.37
C LEU A 28 9.78 -1.93 26.21
N HIS A 29 10.51 -1.02 26.85
CA HIS A 29 10.24 0.41 26.73
C HIS A 29 10.51 0.91 25.30
N LEU A 30 11.59 0.47 24.66
CA LEU A 30 11.90 0.83 23.28
C LEU A 30 10.81 0.37 22.30
N HIS A 31 10.26 -0.84 22.50
CA HIS A 31 9.11 -1.30 21.72
C HIS A 31 7.88 -0.42 21.94
N GLN A 32 7.58 -0.01 23.17
CA GLN A 32 6.47 0.92 23.43
C GLN A 32 6.66 2.25 22.70
N LEU A 33 7.89 2.78 22.69
CA LEU A 33 8.23 4.02 21.98
C LEU A 33 8.08 3.88 20.47
N PHE A 34 8.57 2.78 19.87
CA PHE A 34 8.35 2.52 18.43
C PHE A 34 6.86 2.49 18.09
N HIS A 35 6.06 1.79 18.89
CA HIS A 35 4.63 1.65 18.65
C HIS A 35 3.86 2.97 18.84
N ALA A 36 4.30 3.83 19.76
CA ALA A 36 3.79 5.19 19.92
C ALA A 36 4.15 6.06 18.69
N ALA A 37 5.41 6.03 18.27
CA ALA A 37 5.92 6.80 17.13
C ALA A 37 5.23 6.46 15.80
N ILE A 38 4.95 5.17 15.52
CA ILE A 38 4.24 4.76 14.28
C ILE A 38 2.72 4.92 14.35
N GLY A 39 2.16 5.35 15.49
CA GLY A 39 0.71 5.60 15.65
C GLY A 39 -0.14 4.36 15.99
N SER A 40 0.47 3.27 16.42
CA SER A 40 -0.24 2.04 16.80
C SER A 40 -0.66 1.97 18.29
N VAL A 41 -0.38 3.03 19.06
CA VAL A 41 -0.66 3.22 20.50
C VAL A 41 0.11 2.29 21.43
N ALA A 42 0.12 0.98 21.16
CA ALA A 42 0.81 -0.04 21.93
C ALA A 42 1.12 -1.31 21.10
N PRO A 43 2.16 -2.09 21.44
CA PRO A 43 2.51 -3.34 20.75
C PRO A 43 1.39 -4.38 20.74
N GLN A 44 0.67 -4.55 21.86
CA GLN A 44 -0.39 -5.55 22.00
C GLN A 44 -1.56 -5.26 21.06
N VAL A 45 -1.91 -3.98 20.91
CA VAL A 45 -2.95 -3.53 19.99
C VAL A 45 -2.54 -3.78 18.55
N ALA A 46 -1.29 -3.45 18.19
CA ALA A 46 -0.78 -3.70 16.85
C ALA A 46 -0.79 -5.20 16.47
N ILE A 47 -0.47 -6.07 17.43
CA ILE A 47 -0.50 -7.53 17.25
C ILE A 47 -1.94 -8.03 17.11
N GLN A 48 -2.83 -7.62 18.03
CA GLN A 48 -4.23 -8.03 18.04
C GLN A 48 -4.95 -7.60 16.75
N ASP A 49 -4.73 -6.37 16.31
CA ASP A 49 -5.35 -5.79 15.12
C ASP A 49 -4.59 -6.14 13.83
N LYS A 50 -3.49 -6.91 13.93
CA LYS A 50 -2.61 -7.31 12.82
C LYS A 50 -2.20 -6.14 11.91
N LEU A 51 -1.87 -4.99 12.51
CA LEU A 51 -1.54 -3.79 11.74
C LEU A 51 -0.39 -4.06 10.75
N PRO A 52 -0.49 -3.59 9.50
CA PRO A 52 0.48 -3.90 8.46
C PRO A 52 1.74 -3.03 8.63
N ILE A 53 2.52 -3.32 9.67
CA ILE A 53 3.83 -2.69 9.93
C ILE A 53 4.86 -3.35 9.02
N GLN A 54 5.53 -2.55 8.19
CA GLN A 54 6.42 -3.03 7.15
C GLN A 54 7.50 -2.00 6.82
N VAL A 55 8.47 -2.41 6.01
CA VAL A 55 9.43 -1.50 5.40
C VAL A 55 8.80 -0.89 4.15
N CYS A 56 8.68 0.42 4.10
CA CYS A 56 8.34 1.19 2.91
C CYS A 56 9.63 1.85 2.38
N ARG A 57 9.81 2.02 1.08
CA ARG A 57 10.96 2.81 0.59
C ARG A 57 10.71 4.31 0.62
N ASP A 58 9.47 4.74 0.42
CA ASP A 58 9.17 6.15 0.21
C ASP A 58 9.06 6.94 1.53
N ASN A 59 10.03 7.82 1.80
CA ASN A 59 10.08 8.68 2.98
C ASN A 59 8.85 9.58 3.11
N GLU A 60 8.26 10.00 2.00
CA GLU A 60 7.13 10.93 1.99
C GLU A 60 5.80 10.26 2.34
N THR A 61 5.75 8.92 2.36
CA THR A 61 4.55 8.13 2.66
C THR A 61 4.40 7.81 4.16
N ARG A 62 5.23 8.42 5.01
CA ARG A 62 5.28 8.14 6.45
C ARG A 62 5.09 9.41 7.27
N GLN A 63 4.23 9.32 8.26
CA GLN A 63 4.04 10.37 9.25
C GLN A 63 4.13 9.75 10.64
N TYR A 64 5.14 10.15 11.40
CA TYR A 64 5.38 9.70 12.77
C TYR A 64 4.77 10.67 13.77
N ASN A 65 4.45 10.15 14.96
CA ASN A 65 3.87 10.91 16.06
C ASN A 65 4.94 11.28 17.09
N LEU A 66 5.54 12.47 16.94
CA LEU A 66 6.51 12.96 17.92
C LEU A 66 5.86 13.17 19.28
N TYR A 67 4.71 13.85 19.34
CA TYR A 67 4.03 14.17 20.59
C TYR A 67 3.69 12.91 21.41
N ALA A 68 3.08 11.88 20.79
CA ALA A 68 2.76 10.64 21.50
C ALA A 68 4.02 9.85 21.90
N ALA A 69 5.11 9.93 21.13
CA ALA A 69 6.38 9.33 21.50
C ALA A 69 7.01 10.03 22.71
N VAL A 70 6.91 11.37 22.80
CA VAL A 70 7.34 12.17 23.96
C VAL A 70 6.56 11.80 25.20
N GLU A 71 5.23 11.80 25.13
CA GLU A 71 4.37 11.45 26.26
C GLU A 71 4.59 10.00 26.73
N ARG A 72 4.85 9.08 25.79
CA ARG A 72 5.22 7.71 26.12
C ARG A 72 6.59 7.64 26.77
N ALA A 73 7.57 8.42 26.34
CA ALA A 73 8.90 8.48 26.94
C ALA A 73 8.83 9.02 28.38
N LYS A 74 8.09 10.10 28.63
CA LYS A 74 7.84 10.63 29.99
C LYS A 74 7.27 9.55 30.90
N THR A 75 6.21 8.88 30.43
CA THR A 75 5.49 7.88 31.23
C THR A 75 6.31 6.61 31.46
N CYS A 76 6.97 6.07 30.43
CA CYS A 76 7.68 4.78 30.53
C CYS A 76 9.10 4.90 31.10
N LEU A 77 9.74 6.06 30.94
CA LEU A 77 11.15 6.25 31.31
C LEU A 77 11.35 7.26 32.45
N GLY A 78 10.30 7.97 32.88
CA GLY A 78 10.39 8.96 33.96
C GLY A 78 11.22 10.19 33.60
N LEU A 79 11.23 10.56 32.31
CA LEU A 79 12.05 11.64 31.78
C LEU A 79 11.38 13.01 31.90
N THR A 80 12.20 14.05 32.00
CA THR A 80 11.76 15.45 31.80
C THR A 80 11.35 15.70 30.35
N ASP A 81 10.62 16.79 30.09
CA ASP A 81 10.12 17.11 28.74
C ASP A 81 11.24 17.18 27.69
N LEU A 82 12.34 17.91 27.97
CA LEU A 82 13.46 18.04 27.05
C LEU A 82 14.16 16.71 26.76
N GLN A 83 14.32 15.87 27.78
CA GLN A 83 14.92 14.53 27.62
C GLN A 83 14.01 13.60 26.82
N ALA A 84 12.70 13.67 27.05
CA ALA A 84 11.71 12.89 26.34
C ALA A 84 11.64 13.27 24.86
N VAL A 85 11.76 14.57 24.52
CA VAL A 85 11.89 15.04 23.13
C VAL A 85 13.12 14.43 22.47
N GLY A 86 14.30 14.49 23.10
CA GLY A 86 15.52 13.90 22.55
C GLY A 86 15.38 12.40 22.27
N VAL A 87 14.86 11.64 23.24
CA VAL A 87 14.64 10.19 23.07
C VAL A 87 13.61 9.89 21.98
N ALA A 88 12.52 10.66 21.89
CA ALA A 88 11.48 10.46 20.89
C ALA A 88 12.00 10.73 19.46
N GLU A 89 12.79 11.78 19.26
CA GLU A 89 13.45 12.08 17.98
C GLU A 89 14.43 10.97 17.58
N GLU A 90 15.29 10.51 18.51
CA GLU A 90 16.22 9.40 18.25
C GLU A 90 15.47 8.12 17.81
N VAL A 91 14.35 7.80 18.48
CA VAL A 91 13.49 6.66 18.12
C VAL A 91 12.88 6.82 16.73
N ILE A 92 12.34 8.01 16.42
CA ILE A 92 11.72 8.30 15.13
C ILE A 92 12.75 8.27 14.01
N GLU A 93 13.97 8.78 14.24
CA GLU A 93 15.05 8.76 13.26
C GLU A 93 15.47 7.34 12.92
N VAL A 94 15.58 6.45 13.91
CA VAL A 94 15.87 5.04 13.67
C VAL A 94 14.78 4.36 12.84
N LEU A 95 13.50 4.63 13.12
CA LEU A 95 12.38 4.13 12.30
C LEU A 95 12.42 4.70 10.87
N ARG A 96 12.70 6.00 10.73
CA ARG A 96 12.81 6.72 9.46
C ARG A 96 13.92 6.15 8.59
N THR A 97 15.11 5.99 9.16
CA THR A 97 16.28 5.40 8.49
C THR A 97 16.02 3.95 8.08
N ALA A 98 15.36 3.15 8.93
CA ALA A 98 14.97 1.77 8.60
C ALA A 98 13.78 1.69 7.63
N GLY A 99 13.14 2.81 7.31
CA GLY A 99 11.97 2.88 6.46
C GLY A 99 10.73 2.17 7.04
N ILE A 100 10.60 2.01 8.36
CA ILE A 100 9.51 1.24 8.96
C ILE A 100 8.31 2.12 9.25
N GLY A 101 7.13 1.70 8.79
CA GLY A 101 5.87 2.37 9.10
C GLY A 101 4.66 1.46 8.93
N VAL A 102 3.47 2.02 9.14
CA VAL A 102 2.22 1.31 8.85
C VAL A 102 1.87 1.49 7.37
N ASN A 103 1.56 0.41 6.66
CA ASN A 103 0.99 0.45 5.32
C ASN A 103 -0.46 0.91 5.37
N GLN A 104 -0.67 2.23 5.29
CA GLN A 104 -1.98 2.83 5.44
C GLN A 104 -2.90 2.45 4.27
N VAL A 105 -2.36 2.33 3.06
CA VAL A 105 -3.12 1.88 1.87
C VAL A 105 -3.64 0.46 2.05
N ARG A 106 -2.78 -0.48 2.49
CA ARG A 106 -3.22 -1.84 2.79
C ARG A 106 -4.24 -1.85 3.93
N LEU A 107 -3.98 -1.12 5.00
CA LEU A 107 -4.94 -1.00 6.12
C LEU A 107 -6.31 -0.50 5.63
N LEU A 108 -6.35 0.42 4.66
CA LEU A 108 -7.58 0.99 4.11
C LEU A 108 -8.34 0.02 3.19
N LEU A 109 -7.61 -0.67 2.31
CA LEU A 109 -8.16 -1.39 1.16
C LEU A 109 -8.26 -2.92 1.35
N ASP A 110 -7.49 -3.52 2.25
CA ASP A 110 -7.46 -4.97 2.46
C ASP A 110 -8.73 -5.42 3.21
N PRO A 111 -9.59 -6.25 2.59
CA PRO A 111 -10.88 -6.64 3.17
C PRO A 111 -10.74 -7.48 4.44
N SER A 112 -9.57 -8.08 4.69
CA SER A 112 -9.30 -8.83 5.92
C SER A 112 -9.37 -7.94 7.18
N PHE A 113 -9.23 -6.61 7.03
CA PHE A 113 -9.47 -5.67 8.12
C PHE A 113 -10.95 -5.28 8.21
N SER A 114 -11.58 -5.64 9.33
CA SER A 114 -12.95 -5.21 9.63
C SER A 114 -13.09 -3.68 9.65
N SER A 115 -14.30 -3.18 9.39
CA SER A 115 -14.58 -1.73 9.49
C SER A 115 -14.25 -1.17 10.89
N LYS A 116 -14.48 -1.95 11.95
CA LYS A 116 -14.15 -1.58 13.34
C LYS A 116 -12.64 -1.43 13.52
N THR A 117 -11.86 -2.40 13.04
CA THR A 117 -10.39 -2.39 13.11
C THR A 117 -9.83 -1.21 12.33
N ARG A 118 -10.31 -0.98 11.10
CA ARG A 118 -9.92 0.18 10.27
C ARG A 118 -10.19 1.50 10.97
N LYS A 119 -11.41 1.72 11.46
CA LYS A 119 -11.78 2.96 12.17
C LYS A 119 -10.91 3.20 13.41
N LYS A 120 -10.68 2.15 14.21
CA LYS A 120 -9.81 2.23 15.40
C LYS A 120 -8.37 2.58 15.03
N ALA A 121 -7.81 1.92 14.02
CA ALA A 121 -6.44 2.12 13.58
C ALA A 121 -6.24 3.51 12.96
N PHE A 122 -7.13 3.95 12.07
CA PHE A 122 -7.06 5.30 11.50
C PHE A 122 -7.30 6.39 12.54
N LYS A 123 -8.19 6.18 13.52
CA LYS A 123 -8.32 7.11 14.66
C LYS A 123 -7.01 7.25 15.43
N ALA A 124 -6.26 6.16 15.60
CA ALA A 124 -4.95 6.20 16.24
C ALA A 124 -3.89 6.87 15.35
N LEU A 125 -3.85 6.55 14.05
CA LEU A 125 -2.92 7.15 13.08
C LEU A 125 -3.17 8.65 12.89
N CYS A 126 -4.42 9.13 12.95
CA CYS A 126 -4.72 10.56 12.92
C CYS A 126 -4.08 11.32 14.07
N LYS A 127 -3.76 10.67 15.19
CA LYS A 127 -2.99 11.31 16.26
C LYS A 127 -1.58 11.67 15.83
N ASN A 128 -1.04 11.07 14.77
CA ASN A 128 0.27 11.44 14.22
C ASN A 128 0.27 12.85 13.62
N LEU A 129 -0.91 13.46 13.48
CA LEU A 129 -1.06 14.87 13.12
C LEU A 129 -0.94 15.78 14.35
N ASP A 130 -1.21 15.30 15.57
CA ASP A 130 -1.30 16.14 16.76
C ASP A 130 0.07 16.71 17.16
N LEU A 131 0.11 18.01 17.43
CA LEU A 131 1.29 18.76 17.87
C LEU A 131 1.33 18.92 19.39
N ASN A 132 0.17 19.03 20.02
CA ASN A 132 0.01 19.25 21.44
C ASN A 132 -1.42 18.88 21.92
N GLU A 133 -1.69 19.08 23.21
CA GLU A 133 -2.98 18.83 23.85
C GLU A 133 -4.09 19.81 23.46
N LEU A 134 -3.73 20.99 22.91
CA LEU A 134 -4.66 22.05 22.54
C LEU A 134 -5.35 21.77 21.19
N GLY A 135 -4.93 20.72 20.48
CA GLY A 135 -5.51 20.30 19.22
C GLY A 135 -4.84 20.89 17.99
N ASP A 136 -3.67 21.52 18.14
CA ASP A 136 -2.85 21.94 16.99
C ASP A 136 -2.43 20.71 16.19
N ARG A 137 -2.49 20.78 14.85
CA ARG A 137 -2.21 19.65 13.97
C ARG A 137 -1.33 19.99 12.77
N PHE A 138 -0.42 19.10 12.44
CA PHE A 138 0.26 19.06 11.15
C PHE A 138 -0.71 18.73 10.01
N VAL A 139 -0.41 19.28 8.82
CA VAL A 139 -1.02 18.83 7.57
C VAL A 139 -0.63 17.37 7.32
N PRO A 140 -1.57 16.49 6.90
CA PRO A 140 -1.24 15.13 6.54
C PRO A 140 -0.18 15.05 5.43
N LYS A 141 0.69 14.04 5.47
CA LYS A 141 1.60 13.73 4.36
C LYS A 141 1.08 12.62 3.44
N THR A 142 0.11 11.84 3.91
CA THR A 142 -0.45 10.70 3.18
C THR A 142 -1.89 10.96 2.76
N ALA A 143 -2.27 10.42 1.59
CA ALA A 143 -3.64 10.51 1.09
C ALA A 143 -4.62 9.80 2.03
N THR A 144 -4.21 8.67 2.59
CA THR A 144 -5.03 7.91 3.54
C THR A 144 -5.29 8.68 4.85
N LEU A 145 -4.32 9.43 5.39
CA LEU A 145 -4.57 10.33 6.52
C LEU A 145 -5.41 11.55 6.13
N ALA A 146 -5.22 12.10 4.93
CA ALA A 146 -6.09 13.17 4.45
C ALA A 146 -7.55 12.72 4.32
N ILE A 147 -7.80 11.48 3.87
CA ILE A 147 -9.13 10.85 3.88
C ILE A 147 -9.64 10.68 5.31
N ALA A 148 -8.83 10.11 6.20
CA ALA A 148 -9.23 9.87 7.58
C ALA A 148 -9.50 11.16 8.38
N ALA A 149 -8.79 12.24 8.07
CA ALA A 149 -8.98 13.56 8.64
C ALA A 149 -10.13 14.35 8.01
N GLY A 150 -10.79 13.82 6.97
CA GLY A 150 -11.90 14.47 6.27
C GLY A 150 -11.49 15.62 5.34
N ILE A 151 -10.20 15.73 5.01
CA ILE A 151 -9.67 16.75 4.09
C ILE A 151 -9.91 16.35 2.63
N ALA A 152 -9.85 15.05 2.32
CA ALA A 152 -10.23 14.50 1.02
C ALA A 152 -11.37 13.48 1.20
N PRO A 153 -12.32 13.38 0.26
CA PRO A 153 -13.34 12.33 0.30
C PRO A 153 -12.69 10.96 0.06
N PRO A 154 -13.32 9.84 0.46
CA PRO A 154 -12.82 8.51 0.09
C PRO A 154 -13.09 8.22 -1.41
N PRO A 155 -12.16 7.58 -2.15
CA PRO A 155 -12.45 7.05 -3.48
C PRO A 155 -13.43 5.86 -3.41
N LYS A 156 -13.95 5.43 -4.57
CA LYS A 156 -14.66 4.15 -4.69
C LYS A 156 -13.67 2.99 -4.60
N MET A 157 -13.62 2.33 -3.44
CA MET A 157 -12.58 1.33 -3.11
C MET A 157 -12.93 -0.11 -3.50
N SER A 158 -14.15 -0.39 -3.98
CA SER A 158 -14.55 -1.75 -4.35
C SER A 158 -13.63 -2.30 -5.47
N TRP A 159 -13.45 -3.62 -5.54
CA TRP A 159 -12.67 -4.22 -6.62
C TRP A 159 -13.28 -3.93 -7.99
N LYS A 160 -14.61 -4.00 -8.11
CA LYS A 160 -15.34 -3.65 -9.33
C LYS A 160 -15.02 -2.23 -9.81
N ASP A 161 -15.08 -1.25 -8.91
CA ASP A 161 -14.78 0.16 -9.25
C ASP A 161 -13.30 0.37 -9.58
N ARG A 162 -12.38 -0.24 -8.82
CA ARG A 162 -10.94 -0.18 -9.06
C ARG A 162 -10.58 -0.73 -10.44
N PHE A 163 -11.09 -1.91 -10.77
CA PHE A 163 -10.84 -2.58 -12.04
C PHE A 163 -11.46 -1.84 -13.21
N ALA A 164 -12.70 -1.38 -13.09
CA ALA A 164 -13.33 -0.58 -14.13
C ALA A 164 -12.57 0.73 -14.38
N LEU A 165 -12.12 1.40 -13.32
CA LEU A 165 -11.37 2.65 -13.43
C LEU A 165 -10.02 2.45 -14.11
N ALA A 166 -9.26 1.41 -13.72
CA ALA A 166 -7.98 1.08 -14.33
C ALA A 166 -8.13 0.63 -15.79
N ALA A 167 -9.16 -0.19 -16.07
CA ALA A 167 -9.46 -0.69 -17.40
C ALA A 167 -9.92 0.40 -18.37
N ASN A 168 -10.44 1.52 -17.89
CA ASN A 168 -10.88 2.62 -18.75
C ASN A 168 -9.76 3.59 -19.18
N SER A 169 -8.49 3.15 -19.15
CA SER A 169 -7.32 3.94 -19.53
C SER A 169 -6.72 3.52 -20.88
N PRO A 170 -6.47 4.45 -21.82
CA PRO A 170 -6.94 5.83 -21.85
C PRO A 170 -8.47 5.91 -21.97
N MET A 171 -9.07 7.03 -21.52
CA MET A 171 -10.54 7.20 -21.57
C MET A 171 -11.11 7.04 -22.98
N ARG A 172 -10.36 7.50 -24.00
CA ARG A 172 -10.72 7.39 -25.42
C ARG A 172 -9.75 6.43 -26.10
N GLY A 173 -10.29 5.55 -26.95
CA GLY A 173 -9.51 4.54 -27.66
C GLY A 173 -9.45 3.19 -26.94
N PRO A 174 -8.67 2.24 -27.47
CA PRO A 174 -8.50 0.92 -26.86
C PRO A 174 -7.78 1.05 -25.51
N SER A 175 -8.22 0.24 -24.55
CA SER A 175 -7.64 0.23 -23.21
C SER A 175 -6.26 -0.41 -23.20
N GLU A 176 -5.26 0.31 -22.70
CA GLU A 176 -3.88 -0.17 -22.61
C GLU A 176 -3.76 -1.40 -21.72
N LEU A 177 -4.44 -1.41 -20.57
CA LEU A 177 -4.38 -2.55 -19.65
C LEU A 177 -5.11 -3.75 -20.20
N ILE A 178 -6.28 -3.57 -20.82
CA ILE A 178 -7.01 -4.69 -21.44
C ILE A 178 -6.21 -5.27 -22.59
N SER A 179 -5.69 -4.43 -23.48
CA SER A 179 -4.85 -4.89 -24.58
C SER A 179 -3.60 -5.63 -24.09
N MET A 180 -2.99 -5.19 -22.98
CA MET A 180 -1.85 -5.88 -22.38
C MET A 180 -2.23 -7.28 -21.87
N VAL A 181 -3.27 -7.40 -21.04
CA VAL A 181 -3.66 -8.69 -20.42
C VAL A 181 -4.27 -9.68 -21.43
N ASN A 182 -4.76 -9.19 -22.56
CA ASN A 182 -5.28 -10.04 -23.64
C ASN A 182 -4.16 -10.49 -24.59
N ARG A 183 -3.11 -9.69 -24.76
CA ARG A 183 -1.96 -10.05 -25.61
C ARG A 183 -1.01 -11.00 -24.90
N ASP A 184 -0.72 -10.73 -23.63
CA ASP A 184 0.30 -11.43 -22.85
C ASP A 184 -0.34 -12.11 -21.64
N GLU A 185 0.20 -13.26 -21.20
CA GLU A 185 -0.24 -13.85 -19.95
C GLU A 185 0.14 -12.91 -18.79
N CYS A 186 -0.84 -12.52 -17.97
CA CYS A 186 -0.65 -11.59 -16.86
C CYS A 186 -1.33 -12.11 -15.60
N TYR A 187 -0.85 -11.66 -14.44
CA TYR A 187 -1.35 -12.05 -13.13
C TYR A 187 -1.66 -10.84 -12.27
N LEU A 188 -2.66 -10.97 -11.42
CA LEU A 188 -2.99 -9.96 -10.42
C LEU A 188 -2.16 -10.20 -9.15
N TRP A 189 -1.36 -9.20 -8.78
CA TRP A 189 -0.62 -9.20 -7.52
C TRP A 189 -1.23 -8.18 -6.55
N VAL A 190 -1.99 -8.68 -5.58
CA VAL A 190 -2.64 -7.88 -4.55
C VAL A 190 -1.66 -7.60 -3.39
N PHE A 191 -1.51 -6.32 -3.02
CA PHE A 191 -0.56 -5.83 -2.01
C PHE A 191 0.84 -6.48 -2.09
N PRO A 192 1.56 -6.31 -3.21
CA PRO A 192 2.91 -6.83 -3.33
C PRO A 192 3.85 -6.18 -2.29
N PRO A 193 5.04 -6.76 -2.01
CA PRO A 193 6.00 -6.22 -1.05
C PRO A 193 6.35 -4.75 -1.36
N THR A 194 6.54 -3.93 -0.34
CA THR A 194 6.71 -2.48 -0.48
C THR A 194 8.14 -1.99 -0.30
N ASP A 195 9.04 -2.90 0.06
CA ASP A 195 10.47 -2.70 0.20
C ASP A 195 11.23 -2.82 -1.13
N HIS A 196 10.58 -3.37 -2.15
CA HIS A 196 11.10 -3.47 -3.51
C HIS A 196 10.59 -2.35 -4.43
N HIS A 197 11.49 -1.75 -5.21
CA HIS A 197 11.18 -0.58 -6.05
C HIS A 197 10.10 -0.87 -7.10
N ALA A 198 10.16 -2.05 -7.72
CA ALA A 198 9.19 -2.42 -8.75
C ALA A 198 7.75 -2.52 -8.22
N THR A 199 7.55 -2.91 -6.97
CA THR A 199 6.23 -3.25 -6.41
C THR A 199 5.67 -2.18 -5.48
N ALA A 200 6.53 -1.33 -4.90
CA ALA A 200 6.14 -0.21 -4.04
C ALA A 200 5.03 0.71 -4.60
N PRO A 201 4.94 0.98 -5.93
CA PRO A 201 3.86 1.78 -6.50
C PRO A 201 2.44 1.33 -6.15
N ALA A 202 2.21 0.03 -5.95
CA ALA A 202 0.88 -0.51 -5.63
C ALA A 202 0.27 0.07 -4.35
N THR A 203 1.11 0.53 -3.41
CA THR A 203 0.71 1.10 -2.12
C THR A 203 1.28 2.51 -1.91
N HIS A 204 1.56 3.22 -3.00
CA HIS A 204 1.98 4.62 -2.94
C HIS A 204 0.90 5.48 -2.24
N ASP A 205 1.31 6.48 -1.47
CA ASP A 205 0.39 7.20 -0.56
C ASP A 205 0.88 8.60 -0.23
N ARG A 206 0.49 9.59 -1.02
CA ARG A 206 0.98 10.97 -0.89
C ARG A 206 -0.15 11.99 -0.89
N PHE A 207 -0.01 12.99 -0.01
CA PHE A 207 -0.87 14.17 0.04
C PHE A 207 -0.02 15.43 -0.05
N PHE A 208 -0.43 16.35 -0.91
CA PHE A 208 0.24 17.62 -1.17
C PHE A 208 -0.64 18.76 -0.63
N GLY A 209 -0.76 18.87 0.68
CA GLY A 209 -1.67 19.82 1.34
C GLY A 209 -1.19 21.27 1.42
N GLU A 210 0.13 21.49 1.41
CA GLU A 210 0.74 22.83 1.56
C GLU A 210 0.69 23.67 0.27
N LYS A 211 0.25 23.08 -0.85
CA LYS A 211 0.13 23.78 -2.13
C LYS A 211 -1.15 24.61 -2.15
N THR A 212 -1.15 25.69 -2.95
CA THR A 212 -2.35 26.52 -3.23
C THR A 212 -3.57 25.69 -3.63
N HIS A 213 -3.33 24.55 -4.25
CA HIS A 213 -4.36 23.59 -4.62
C HIS A 213 -3.98 22.21 -4.09
N PRO A 214 -4.58 21.76 -2.97
CA PRO A 214 -4.31 20.45 -2.42
C PRO A 214 -4.61 19.33 -3.41
N SER A 215 -3.77 18.31 -3.41
CA SER A 215 -3.92 17.12 -4.25
C SER A 215 -3.41 15.87 -3.55
N ALA A 216 -3.85 14.71 -3.99
CA ALA A 216 -3.49 13.43 -3.40
C ALA A 216 -3.24 12.37 -4.48
N GLU A 217 -2.32 11.46 -4.22
CA GLU A 217 -2.03 10.29 -5.07
C GLU A 217 -1.97 9.04 -4.21
N MET A 218 -2.70 8.00 -4.61
CA MET A 218 -2.82 6.76 -3.82
C MET A 218 -2.86 5.53 -4.72
N GLY A 219 -2.05 4.52 -4.41
CA GLY A 219 -2.05 3.24 -5.11
C GLY A 219 -3.35 2.49 -4.88
N MET A 220 -3.82 1.76 -5.90
CA MET A 220 -5.06 1.00 -5.80
C MET A 220 -4.92 -0.33 -5.03
N GLY A 221 -3.74 -0.61 -4.46
CA GLY A 221 -3.46 -1.81 -3.67
C GLY A 221 -3.12 -3.06 -4.50
N PHE A 222 -2.84 -2.92 -5.79
CA PHE A 222 -2.45 -4.04 -6.65
C PHE A 222 -1.52 -3.61 -7.78
N SER A 223 -0.82 -4.60 -8.33
CA SER A 223 -0.08 -4.51 -9.59
C SER A 223 -0.53 -5.64 -10.52
N ILE A 224 -0.47 -5.38 -11.83
CA ILE A 224 -0.55 -6.43 -12.85
C ILE A 224 0.87 -6.73 -13.32
N ILE A 225 1.28 -8.00 -13.24
CA ILE A 225 2.59 -8.47 -13.68
C ILE A 225 2.44 -9.39 -14.89
N ASP A 226 3.25 -9.20 -15.92
CA ASP A 226 3.29 -10.11 -17.08
C ASP A 226 4.00 -11.43 -16.76
N SER A 227 3.90 -12.40 -17.68
CA SER A 227 4.53 -13.72 -17.55
C SER A 227 6.05 -13.72 -17.67
N GLY A 228 6.67 -12.56 -17.91
CA GLY A 228 8.10 -12.44 -18.16
C GLY A 228 8.46 -12.72 -19.62
N TRP A 229 9.41 -11.93 -20.12
CA TRP A 229 9.84 -11.98 -21.51
C TRP A 229 11.36 -12.17 -21.54
N THR A 230 11.81 -13.13 -22.33
CA THR A 230 13.24 -13.41 -22.49
C THR A 230 13.94 -12.26 -23.19
N ARG A 231 15.01 -11.74 -22.57
CA ARG A 231 15.86 -10.67 -23.11
C ARG A 231 17.30 -11.14 -23.24
N PRO A 232 18.02 -10.77 -24.31
CA PRO A 232 19.45 -11.05 -24.40
C PRO A 232 20.21 -10.23 -23.36
N LYS A 233 21.14 -10.86 -22.61
CA LYS A 233 22.04 -10.14 -21.68
C LYS A 233 22.99 -9.20 -22.42
N TYR A 234 23.44 -9.62 -23.60
CA TYR A 234 24.42 -8.89 -24.41
C TYR A 234 23.84 -8.66 -25.82
N PRO A 235 22.91 -7.71 -26.01
CA PRO A 235 22.18 -7.52 -27.27
C PRO A 235 23.09 -7.21 -28.47
N LEU A 236 24.29 -6.67 -28.21
CA LEU A 236 25.27 -6.33 -29.25
C LEU A 236 26.27 -7.47 -29.52
N SER A 237 26.32 -8.51 -28.69
CA SER A 237 27.20 -9.66 -28.89
C SER A 237 26.47 -10.76 -29.64
N ARG A 238 26.98 -11.14 -30.82
CA ARG A 238 26.46 -12.28 -31.58
C ARG A 238 26.88 -13.64 -31.02
N GLN A 239 27.80 -13.67 -30.04
CA GLN A 239 28.42 -14.90 -29.55
C GLN A 239 27.80 -15.41 -28.24
N SER A 240 27.14 -14.55 -27.44
CA SER A 240 26.52 -14.96 -26.19
C SER A 240 25.02 -15.15 -26.39
N GLN A 241 24.54 -16.39 -26.21
CA GLN A 241 23.11 -16.71 -26.14
C GLN A 241 22.53 -16.54 -24.73
N GLU A 242 23.28 -15.92 -23.81
CA GLU A 242 22.80 -15.73 -22.46
C GLU A 242 21.61 -14.77 -22.43
N THR A 243 20.58 -15.17 -21.70
CA THR A 243 19.35 -14.41 -21.55
C THR A 243 19.01 -14.17 -20.08
N PHE A 244 18.13 -13.22 -19.85
CA PHE A 244 17.51 -12.95 -18.57
C PHE A 244 16.00 -12.74 -18.80
N ILE A 245 15.20 -12.81 -17.73
CA ILE A 245 13.76 -12.62 -17.83
C ILE A 245 13.42 -11.23 -17.33
N GLN A 246 12.73 -10.44 -18.15
CA GLN A 246 12.16 -9.17 -17.73
C GLN A 246 10.67 -9.35 -17.46
N TYR A 247 10.23 -9.04 -16.24
CA TYR A 247 8.82 -8.91 -15.90
C TYR A 247 8.42 -7.43 -15.92
N SER A 248 7.28 -7.11 -16.53
CA SER A 248 6.73 -5.76 -16.48
C SER A 248 5.60 -5.69 -15.47
N LEU A 249 5.59 -4.65 -14.63
CA LEU A 249 4.57 -4.43 -13.64
C LEU A 249 3.83 -3.12 -13.93
N SER A 250 2.53 -3.13 -13.64
CA SER A 250 1.62 -2.01 -13.90
C SER A 250 0.76 -1.75 -12.67
N ALA A 251 1.03 -0.64 -11.98
CA ALA A 251 0.35 -0.25 -10.75
C ALA A 251 -0.56 0.97 -11.01
N PRO A 252 -1.88 0.79 -11.06
CA PRO A 252 -2.80 1.91 -11.24
C PRO A 252 -2.88 2.76 -9.97
N MET A 253 -2.96 4.08 -10.19
CA MET A 253 -3.00 5.09 -9.15
C MET A 253 -4.30 5.89 -9.19
N TRP A 254 -4.89 6.14 -8.04
CA TRP A 254 -5.85 7.20 -7.88
C TRP A 254 -5.16 8.56 -7.78
N SER A 255 -5.79 9.58 -8.36
CA SER A 255 -5.41 10.98 -8.20
C SER A 255 -6.64 11.80 -7.81
N TRP A 256 -6.51 12.64 -6.78
CA TRP A 256 -7.52 13.60 -6.35
C TRP A 256 -6.95 15.01 -6.36
N ARG A 257 -7.83 15.97 -6.67
CA ARG A 257 -7.52 17.40 -6.69
C ARG A 257 -8.66 18.13 -6.02
N ALA A 258 -8.33 19.06 -5.11
CA ALA A 258 -9.32 19.81 -4.36
C ALA A 258 -10.31 20.58 -5.26
N GLN A 259 -9.88 21.05 -6.44
CA GLN A 259 -10.77 21.84 -7.30
C GLN A 259 -11.94 21.04 -7.90
N SER A 260 -11.71 19.76 -8.22
CA SER A 260 -12.78 18.91 -8.76
C SER A 260 -13.47 18.08 -7.68
N ASP A 261 -12.84 17.98 -6.51
CA ASP A 261 -13.25 17.13 -5.38
C ASP A 261 -13.60 15.68 -5.77
N THR A 262 -12.90 15.15 -6.78
CA THR A 262 -13.14 13.81 -7.31
C THR A 262 -11.86 13.03 -7.44
N TRP A 263 -11.90 11.77 -7.00
CA TRP A 263 -10.89 10.79 -7.35
C TRP A 263 -11.10 10.29 -8.77
N ARG A 264 -10.01 10.29 -9.55
CA ARG A 264 -9.96 9.73 -10.90
C ARG A 264 -8.75 8.82 -11.04
N LEU A 265 -8.67 8.13 -12.18
CA LEU A 265 -7.42 7.49 -12.55
C LEU A 265 -6.36 8.58 -12.76
N GLY A 266 -5.28 8.49 -12.01
CA GLY A 266 -4.06 9.27 -12.21
C GLY A 266 -3.21 8.59 -13.27
N ASN A 267 -2.01 8.15 -12.87
CA ASN A 267 -1.11 7.38 -13.73
C ASN A 267 -1.26 5.87 -13.51
N ILE A 268 -0.84 5.08 -14.50
CA ILE A 268 -0.50 3.68 -14.30
C ILE A 268 1.03 3.63 -14.27
N LEU A 269 1.59 3.48 -13.07
CA LEU A 269 3.04 3.45 -12.90
C LEU A 269 3.57 2.13 -13.41
N ARG A 270 4.48 2.21 -14.38
CA ARG A 270 5.13 1.05 -14.98
C ARG A 270 6.50 0.85 -14.35
N SER A 271 6.80 -0.38 -13.98
CA SER A 271 8.08 -0.78 -13.42
C SER A 271 8.45 -2.16 -13.96
N ARG A 272 9.63 -2.67 -13.58
CA ARG A 272 10.12 -3.95 -14.06
C ARG A 272 10.95 -4.66 -13.01
N ILE A 273 10.95 -5.98 -13.07
CA ILE A 273 11.87 -6.87 -12.33
C ILE A 273 12.78 -7.53 -13.37
N LEU A 274 14.09 -7.51 -13.13
CA LEU A 274 15.11 -8.01 -14.06
C LEU A 274 15.79 -9.25 -13.48
N ASP A 275 15.18 -10.41 -13.71
CA ASP A 275 15.62 -11.68 -13.14
C ASP A 275 16.76 -12.29 -13.97
N GLY A 276 17.95 -12.34 -13.38
CA GLY A 276 19.18 -12.82 -13.99
C GLY A 276 19.95 -11.78 -14.80
N ALA A 277 19.58 -10.50 -14.75
CA ALA A 277 20.28 -9.44 -15.49
C ALA A 277 21.67 -9.14 -14.89
N PRO A 278 22.72 -8.96 -15.71
CA PRO A 278 24.09 -8.90 -15.21
C PRO A 278 24.45 -7.58 -14.50
N TRP A 279 23.76 -6.48 -14.82
CA TRP A 279 23.98 -5.17 -14.18
C TRP A 279 23.07 -4.92 -12.99
N HIS A 280 21.96 -5.66 -12.86
CA HIS A 280 20.95 -5.44 -11.84
C HIS A 280 20.07 -6.68 -11.72
N ASN A 281 20.57 -7.70 -11.01
CA ASN A 281 19.81 -8.92 -10.78
C ASN A 281 18.82 -8.71 -9.65
N GLU A 282 17.54 -8.76 -9.97
CA GLU A 282 16.44 -8.76 -9.01
C GLU A 282 15.64 -10.05 -9.24
N PRO A 283 16.02 -11.17 -8.60
CA PRO A 283 15.30 -12.43 -8.75
C PRO A 283 13.84 -12.27 -8.36
N LEU A 284 12.92 -12.76 -9.19
CA LEU A 284 11.49 -12.67 -8.86
C LEU A 284 11.19 -13.42 -7.55
N SER A 285 11.94 -14.48 -7.27
CA SER A 285 11.83 -15.28 -6.04
C SER A 285 12.06 -14.49 -4.76
N ASP A 286 12.79 -13.37 -4.81
CA ASP A 286 13.08 -12.56 -3.62
C ASP A 286 11.83 -11.81 -3.13
N VAL A 287 10.93 -11.48 -4.07
CA VAL A 287 9.69 -10.74 -3.79
C VAL A 287 8.43 -11.61 -3.92
N LEU A 288 8.49 -12.67 -4.72
CA LEU A 288 7.41 -13.64 -4.91
C LEU A 288 7.97 -15.08 -4.86
N PRO A 289 8.29 -15.60 -3.65
CA PRO A 289 8.94 -16.91 -3.50
C PRO A 289 8.13 -18.08 -4.08
N SER A 290 6.81 -17.97 -4.11
CA SER A 290 5.90 -18.97 -4.66
C SER A 290 5.76 -18.90 -6.19
N GLY A 291 6.44 -17.96 -6.84
CA GLY A 291 6.43 -17.76 -8.29
C GLY A 291 5.11 -17.18 -8.84
N LEU A 292 5.10 -16.84 -10.13
CA LEU A 292 3.94 -16.20 -10.79
C LEU A 292 2.65 -17.03 -10.73
N LYS A 293 2.76 -18.36 -10.84
CA LYS A 293 1.60 -19.27 -10.84
C LYS A 293 0.88 -19.35 -9.47
N SER A 294 1.45 -18.74 -8.42
CA SER A 294 0.76 -18.55 -7.14
C SER A 294 -0.21 -17.37 -7.13
N LEU A 295 -0.18 -16.54 -8.18
CA LEU A 295 -1.09 -15.42 -8.37
C LEU A 295 -2.19 -15.81 -9.36
N PRO A 296 -3.42 -15.29 -9.21
CA PRO A 296 -4.47 -15.54 -10.18
C PRO A 296 -4.19 -14.83 -11.50
N ARG A 297 -4.40 -15.53 -12.60
CA ARG A 297 -4.39 -14.96 -13.94
C ARG A 297 -5.47 -13.88 -14.08
N ILE A 298 -5.12 -12.78 -14.72
CA ILE A 298 -6.02 -11.65 -15.01
C ILE A 298 -6.35 -11.57 -16.50
N TYR A 299 -7.58 -11.15 -16.80
CA TYR A 299 -8.16 -11.02 -18.13
C TYR A 299 -8.83 -9.66 -18.28
N GLY A 300 -9.06 -9.25 -19.53
CA GLY A 300 -9.74 -8.00 -19.86
C GLY A 300 -10.83 -8.18 -20.89
N CYS A 301 -12.02 -7.64 -20.64
CA CYS A 301 -13.08 -7.57 -21.63
C CYS A 301 -13.02 -6.24 -22.38
N GLU A 302 -12.79 -6.29 -23.69
CA GLU A 302 -12.75 -5.09 -24.54
C GLU A 302 -14.12 -4.41 -24.66
N THR A 303 -15.21 -5.18 -24.60
CA THR A 303 -16.59 -4.69 -24.77
C THR A 303 -17.07 -3.88 -23.56
N CYS A 304 -17.05 -4.45 -22.35
CA CYS A 304 -17.50 -3.75 -21.15
C CYS A 304 -16.35 -3.06 -20.38
N ARG A 305 -15.15 -3.01 -20.96
CA ARG A 305 -13.96 -2.38 -20.40
C ARG A 305 -13.72 -2.73 -18.93
N THR A 306 -13.75 -4.02 -18.61
CA THR A 306 -13.62 -4.52 -17.23
C THR A 306 -12.51 -5.55 -17.16
N LEU A 307 -11.68 -5.46 -16.12
CA LEU A 307 -10.73 -6.52 -15.75
C LEU A 307 -11.41 -7.53 -14.84
N PHE A 308 -10.99 -8.78 -14.90
CA PHE A 308 -11.45 -9.86 -14.02
C PHE A 308 -10.36 -10.94 -13.92
N ILE A 309 -10.43 -11.79 -12.89
CA ILE A 309 -9.45 -12.84 -12.67
C ILE A 309 -10.05 -14.23 -12.84
N GLU A 310 -9.19 -15.25 -12.99
CA GLU A 310 -9.64 -16.62 -12.76
C GLU A 310 -10.13 -16.81 -11.31
N ASN A 311 -11.03 -17.77 -11.10
CA ASN A 311 -11.55 -18.04 -9.77
C ASN A 311 -10.43 -18.47 -8.82
N HIS A 312 -10.27 -17.73 -7.70
CA HIS A 312 -9.15 -17.90 -6.79
C HIS A 312 -9.61 -17.74 -5.34
N SER A 313 -9.37 -18.77 -4.52
CA SER A 313 -9.87 -18.84 -3.14
C SER A 313 -9.37 -17.73 -2.21
N ASP A 314 -8.14 -17.24 -2.41
CA ASP A 314 -7.58 -16.15 -1.62
C ASP A 314 -8.17 -14.77 -1.94
N TYR A 315 -8.92 -14.65 -3.05
CA TYR A 315 -9.45 -13.36 -3.55
C TYR A 315 -10.95 -13.44 -3.90
N PRO A 316 -11.81 -13.84 -2.96
CA PRO A 316 -13.23 -14.11 -3.24
C PRO A 316 -14.03 -12.87 -3.67
N ASP A 317 -13.56 -11.67 -3.31
CA ASP A 317 -14.24 -10.39 -3.60
C ASP A 317 -13.78 -9.75 -4.92
N VAL A 318 -12.82 -10.35 -5.63
CA VAL A 318 -12.33 -9.83 -6.92
C VAL A 318 -13.23 -10.35 -8.05
N PRO A 319 -13.65 -9.50 -9.01
CA PRO A 319 -14.47 -9.95 -10.13
C PRO A 319 -13.83 -11.11 -10.89
N THR A 320 -14.59 -12.18 -11.11
CA THR A 320 -14.16 -13.38 -11.87
C THR A 320 -14.75 -13.46 -13.27
N GLN A 321 -15.65 -12.53 -13.61
CA GLN A 321 -16.31 -12.46 -14.91
C GLN A 321 -16.49 -11.02 -15.37
N CYS A 322 -16.68 -10.84 -16.69
CA CYS A 322 -17.01 -9.56 -17.27
C CYS A 322 -18.50 -9.22 -17.11
N GLN A 323 -18.85 -7.93 -17.27
CA GLN A 323 -20.23 -7.44 -17.10
C GLN A 323 -21.14 -7.71 -18.32
N CYS A 324 -20.59 -8.19 -19.44
CA CYS A 324 -21.38 -8.44 -20.66
C CYS A 324 -22.44 -9.54 -20.47
N GLY A 325 -22.25 -10.47 -19.53
CA GLY A 325 -23.19 -11.57 -19.26
C GLY A 325 -24.25 -11.26 -18.20
N GLU A 326 -24.10 -10.18 -17.42
CA GLU A 326 -25.08 -9.81 -16.37
C GLU A 326 -26.30 -9.07 -16.94
N ALA A 327 -26.17 -8.47 -18.14
CA ALA A 327 -27.25 -7.74 -18.79
C ALA A 327 -28.33 -8.66 -19.39
N SER A 328 -28.05 -9.95 -19.57
CA SER A 328 -28.95 -10.90 -20.25
C SER A 328 -29.95 -11.59 -19.33
N SER A 329 -29.82 -11.47 -18.00
CA SER A 329 -30.61 -12.22 -17.01
C SER A 329 -31.64 -11.37 -16.26
N THR A 330 -31.88 -10.13 -16.68
CA THR A 330 -32.94 -9.26 -16.12
C THR A 330 -34.11 -8.98 -17.07
N GLY A 331 -34.15 -9.65 -18.23
CA GLY A 331 -35.29 -9.62 -19.14
C GLY A 331 -35.75 -11.03 -19.46
N ASP A 332 -36.50 -11.66 -18.55
CA ASP A 332 -37.43 -12.78 -18.82
C ASP A 332 -38.18 -13.23 -17.54
N GLN A 333 -38.67 -12.28 -16.72
CA GLN A 333 -39.60 -12.58 -15.62
C GLN A 333 -40.79 -11.61 -15.50
N ASN A 334 -41.13 -10.90 -16.57
CA ASN A 334 -42.37 -10.12 -16.61
C ASN A 334 -43.16 -10.44 -17.90
N GLU A 335 -43.55 -11.71 -18.05
CA GLU A 335 -44.75 -12.05 -18.80
C GLU A 335 -45.70 -12.91 -17.97
N SER A 336 -46.85 -12.29 -17.68
CA SER A 336 -48.15 -12.90 -17.40
C SER A 336 -48.31 -13.71 -16.10
N SER A 337 -48.98 -13.09 -15.13
CA SER A 337 -50.26 -13.62 -14.66
C SER A 337 -51.06 -12.47 -14.04
N ALA A 338 -51.83 -11.82 -14.91
CA ALA A 338 -53.07 -11.19 -14.47
C ALA A 338 -54.09 -12.30 -14.20
N LEU A 339 -54.89 -12.09 -13.15
CA LEU A 339 -56.31 -12.47 -12.94
C LEU A 339 -56.63 -13.35 -11.72
N ASN A 340 -57.41 -12.70 -10.83
CA ASN A 340 -58.58 -13.19 -10.10
C ASN A 340 -58.38 -14.08 -8.86
N SER A 341 -58.47 -13.49 -7.67
CA SER A 341 -59.71 -13.33 -6.88
C SER A 341 -59.42 -12.70 -5.52
#